data_AF-A0A8J3N4S7-F1
#
_entry.id   AF-A0A8J3N4S7-F1
#
_cell.length_a   1.000
_cell.length_b   1.000
_cell.length_c   1.000
_cell.angle_alpha   90.00
_cell.angle_beta   90.00
_cell.angle_gamma   90.00
#
_symmetry.space_group_name_H-M   'P 1'
#
loop_
_entity.id
_entity.type
_entity.pdbx_description
1 polymer ?
#
loop_
_entity_poly.entity_id
_entity_poly.type
_entity_poly.pdbx_seq_one_letter_code
_entity_poly.pdbx_strand_id
1 'polypeptide(L)'
;MTQMEVVKAMNEELDERISQAYLSQLESGKRLHLTASSRDLLARFFKVHPGYLVSDPPDYSTDLLTDMTSDEDRLTTWLTASAAEWRSEPDIQELLQRLADSSEAHRYLSLFRKLAELPVDELEAIVEAVTAHGEELDLGPVTD
;
A
#
# COMPACT_ATOMS: atom_id res chain seq x y z
N MET A 1 -26.11 -7.55 2.05
CA MET A 1 -27.07 -7.87 0.99
C MET A 1 -26.58 -9.12 0.28
N THR A 2 -27.39 -10.16 0.20
CA THR A 2 -27.03 -11.42 -0.48
C THR A 2 -27.26 -11.30 -1.99
N GLN A 3 -26.58 -12.11 -2.80
CA GLN A 3 -26.77 -12.13 -4.27
C GLN A 3 -28.24 -12.35 -4.67
N MET A 4 -28.98 -13.14 -3.91
CA MET A 4 -30.40 -13.42 -4.17
C MET A 4 -31.29 -12.20 -3.84
N GLU A 5 -30.94 -11.45 -2.79
CA GLU A 5 -31.61 -10.18 -2.47
C GLU A 5 -31.32 -9.12 -3.53
N VAL A 6 -30.09 -9.05 -4.06
CA VAL A 6 -29.71 -8.15 -5.16
C VAL A 6 -30.54 -8.45 -6.41
N VAL A 7 -30.56 -9.72 -6.83
CA VAL A 7 -31.30 -10.13 -8.04
C VAL A 7 -32.80 -9.85 -7.90
N LYS A 8 -33.37 -10.11 -6.71
CA LYS A 8 -34.79 -9.83 -6.46
C LYS A 8 -35.08 -8.33 -6.52
N ALA A 9 -34.28 -7.51 -5.85
CA ALA A 9 -34.42 -6.06 -5.86
C ALA A 9 -34.24 -5.47 -7.27
N MET A 10 -33.28 -5.98 -8.06
CA MET A 10 -33.07 -5.55 -9.45
C MET A 10 -34.26 -5.89 -10.35
N ASN A 11 -34.83 -7.10 -10.22
CA ASN A 11 -36.01 -7.48 -10.99
C ASN A 11 -37.24 -6.63 -10.60
N GLU A 12 -37.38 -6.30 -9.32
CA GLU A 12 -38.50 -5.49 -8.80
C GLU A 12 -38.39 -4.01 -9.16
N GLU A 13 -37.17 -3.45 -9.18
CA GLU A 13 -36.92 -2.02 -9.41
C GLU A 13 -36.73 -1.65 -10.89
N LEU A 14 -36.21 -2.57 -11.72
CA LEU A 14 -35.79 -2.25 -13.10
C LEU A 14 -36.51 -3.07 -14.17
N ASP A 15 -37.38 -4.02 -13.80
CA ASP A 15 -38.13 -4.94 -14.70
C ASP A 15 -37.25 -5.72 -15.71
N GLU A 16 -35.94 -5.79 -15.45
CA GLU A 16 -34.96 -6.47 -16.30
C GLU A 16 -34.40 -7.72 -15.62
N ARG A 17 -34.36 -8.84 -16.36
CA ARG A 17 -33.99 -10.16 -15.84
C ARG A 17 -32.48 -10.39 -15.84
N ILE A 18 -31.84 -10.19 -14.70
CA ILE A 18 -30.48 -10.67 -14.44
C ILE A 18 -30.51 -11.98 -13.65
N SER A 19 -29.73 -12.98 -14.06
CA SER A 19 -29.69 -14.28 -13.37
C SER A 19 -28.64 -14.29 -12.25
N GLN A 20 -28.93 -15.02 -11.17
CA GLN A 20 -27.99 -15.17 -10.05
C GLN A 20 -26.68 -15.87 -10.47
N ALA A 21 -26.75 -16.80 -11.44
CA ALA A 21 -25.56 -17.41 -12.04
C ALA A 21 -24.69 -16.38 -12.79
N TYR A 22 -25.29 -15.36 -13.41
CA TYR A 22 -24.55 -14.29 -14.08
C TYR A 22 -23.86 -13.37 -13.05
N LEU A 23 -24.54 -13.03 -11.95
CA LEU A 23 -23.96 -12.22 -10.87
C LEU A 23 -22.77 -12.94 -10.19
N SER A 24 -22.91 -14.24 -9.92
CA SER A 24 -21.82 -15.06 -9.36
C SER A 24 -20.59 -15.15 -10.28
N GLN A 25 -20.78 -15.14 -11.60
CA GLN A 25 -19.66 -15.13 -12.57
C GLN A 25 -18.92 -13.79 -12.62
N LEU A 26 -19.62 -12.68 -12.35
CA LEU A 26 -19.02 -11.36 -12.24
C LEU A 26 -18.19 -11.23 -10.96
N GLU A 27 -18.75 -11.62 -9.81
CA GLU A 27 -18.06 -11.54 -8.51
C GLU A 27 -16.83 -12.47 -8.44
N SER A 28 -16.90 -13.64 -9.08
CA SER A 28 -15.78 -14.60 -9.11
C SER A 28 -14.68 -14.23 -10.10
N GLY A 29 -14.77 -13.09 -10.79
CA GLY A 29 -13.74 -12.59 -11.72
C GLY A 29 -13.58 -13.41 -13.00
N LYS A 30 -14.41 -14.45 -13.22
CA LYS A 30 -14.34 -15.33 -14.40
C LYS A 30 -14.77 -14.66 -15.71
N ARG A 31 -15.45 -13.51 -15.63
CA ARG A 31 -15.76 -12.64 -16.77
C ARG A 31 -15.25 -11.23 -16.49
N LEU A 32 -14.08 -10.92 -17.07
CA LEU A 32 -13.46 -9.60 -16.97
C LEU A 32 -14.24 -8.49 -17.70
N HIS A 33 -15.22 -8.82 -18.55
CA HIS A 33 -15.92 -7.84 -19.38
C HIS A 33 -17.44 -7.99 -19.29
N LEU A 34 -18.07 -7.00 -18.66
CA LEU A 34 -19.52 -6.80 -18.66
C LEU A 34 -20.01 -6.40 -20.06
N THR A 35 -21.13 -6.97 -20.50
CA THR A 35 -21.85 -6.47 -21.69
C THR A 35 -22.41 -5.07 -21.41
N ALA A 36 -22.47 -4.21 -22.44
CA ALA A 36 -22.89 -2.82 -22.28
C ALA A 36 -24.28 -2.66 -21.62
N SER A 37 -25.22 -3.56 -21.93
CA SER A 37 -26.56 -3.61 -21.32
C SER A 37 -26.50 -3.94 -19.82
N SER A 38 -25.74 -4.97 -19.44
CA SER A 38 -25.60 -5.39 -18.04
C SER A 38 -24.88 -4.34 -17.19
N ARG A 39 -23.95 -3.60 -17.80
CA ARG A 39 -23.27 -2.47 -17.16
C ARG A 39 -24.22 -1.31 -16.87
N ASP A 40 -25.05 -0.94 -17.85
CA ASP A 40 -26.05 0.11 -17.67
C ASP A 40 -27.10 -0.28 -16.62
N LEU A 41 -27.53 -1.54 -16.62
CA LEU A 41 -28.46 -2.07 -15.62
C LEU A 41 -27.90 -2.01 -14.19
N LEU A 42 -26.67 -2.48 -13.97
CA LEU A 42 -26.01 -2.43 -12.66
C LEU A 42 -25.73 -0.98 -12.23
N ALA A 43 -25.34 -0.12 -13.16
CA ALA A 43 -25.10 1.29 -12.90
C ALA A 43 -26.38 2.00 -12.41
N ARG A 44 -27.53 1.74 -13.03
CA ARG A 44 -28.84 2.27 -12.62
C ARG A 44 -29.26 1.76 -11.25
N PHE A 45 -29.11 0.45 -11.00
CA PHE A 45 -29.45 -0.17 -9.71
C PHE A 45 -28.62 0.39 -8.55
N PHE A 46 -27.29 0.40 -8.70
CA PHE A 46 -26.38 0.89 -7.67
C PHE A 46 -26.24 2.42 -7.65
N LYS A 47 -26.91 3.11 -8.59
CA LYS A 47 -26.86 4.58 -8.76
C LYS A 47 -25.43 5.10 -8.92
N VAL A 48 -24.61 4.35 -9.66
CA VAL A 48 -23.21 4.69 -9.98
C VAL A 48 -23.08 4.99 -11.47
N HIS A 49 -22.06 5.77 -11.86
CA HIS A 49 -21.80 6.02 -13.27
C HIS A 49 -21.32 4.72 -13.95
N PRO A 50 -21.79 4.37 -15.18
CA PRO A 50 -21.38 3.14 -15.87
C PRO A 50 -19.87 2.98 -16.05
N GLY A 51 -19.13 4.09 -16.03
CA GLY A 51 -17.67 4.11 -16.07
C GLY A 51 -16.99 3.42 -14.88
N TYR A 52 -17.63 3.34 -13.70
CA TYR A 52 -17.10 2.64 -12.52
C TYR A 52 -17.21 1.11 -12.60
N LEU A 53 -17.86 0.58 -13.63
CA LEU A 53 -18.06 -0.85 -13.86
C LEU A 53 -17.22 -1.35 -15.05
N VAL A 54 -16.19 -0.60 -15.42
CA VAL A 54 -15.22 -0.96 -16.45
C VAL A 54 -13.97 -1.49 -15.74
N SER A 55 -13.37 -2.54 -16.28
CA SER A 55 -12.03 -2.93 -15.84
C SER A 55 -11.08 -1.79 -16.17
N ASP A 56 -10.45 -1.27 -15.13
CA ASP A 56 -9.33 -0.36 -15.21
C ASP A 56 -8.34 -0.85 -16.29
N PRO A 57 -7.92 0.02 -17.24
CA PRO A 57 -6.83 -0.30 -18.14
C PRO A 57 -5.64 -0.90 -17.37
N PRO A 58 -4.78 -1.73 -18.00
CA PRO A 58 -3.64 -2.34 -17.30
C PRO A 58 -2.70 -1.30 -16.65
N ASP A 59 -2.74 -0.05 -17.11
CA ASP A 59 -1.96 1.08 -16.58
C ASP A 59 -2.79 2.03 -15.69
N TYR A 60 -4.00 1.65 -15.31
CA TYR A 60 -4.89 2.47 -14.50
C TYR A 60 -4.67 2.14 -13.02
N SER A 61 -3.99 3.06 -12.34
CA SER A 61 -3.77 3.01 -10.90
C SER A 61 -5.05 3.42 -10.18
N THR A 62 -5.55 2.59 -9.26
CA THR A 62 -6.68 2.89 -8.36
C THR A 62 -6.28 3.85 -7.22
N ASP A 63 -5.06 4.38 -7.24
CA ASP A 63 -4.57 5.35 -6.27
C ASP A 63 -5.24 6.71 -6.50
N LEU A 64 -6.43 6.87 -5.93
CA LEU A 64 -7.03 8.17 -5.65
C LEU A 64 -6.17 8.90 -4.61
N LEU A 65 -5.04 9.47 -5.03
CA LEU A 65 -4.22 10.32 -4.17
C LEU A 65 -3.76 11.55 -4.95
N THR A 66 -4.50 12.65 -4.73
CA THR A 66 -3.92 13.89 -4.21
C THR A 66 -2.59 14.29 -4.86
N ASP A 67 -2.68 14.87 -6.05
CA ASP A 67 -1.60 15.45 -6.85
C ASP A 67 -0.94 16.70 -6.19
N MET A 68 -0.93 16.77 -4.86
CA MET A 68 -0.44 17.91 -4.06
C MET A 68 0.49 17.53 -2.91
N THR A 69 0.66 16.24 -2.59
CA THR A 69 1.69 15.79 -1.64
C THR A 69 2.91 15.35 -2.42
N SER A 70 4.08 15.90 -2.08
CA SER A 70 5.33 15.48 -2.70
C SER A 70 5.58 13.98 -2.44
N ASP A 71 6.35 13.32 -3.29
CA ASP A 71 6.73 11.90 -3.09
C ASP A 71 7.38 11.68 -1.71
N GLU A 72 8.05 12.70 -1.18
CA GLU A 72 8.61 12.73 0.18
C GLU A 72 7.52 12.73 1.25
N ASP A 73 6.50 13.58 1.12
CA ASP A 73 5.36 13.61 2.04
C ASP A 73 4.60 12.28 2.06
N ARG A 74 4.48 11.63 0.89
CA ARG A 74 3.87 10.30 0.76
C ARG A 74 4.69 9.24 1.49
N LEU A 75 6.01 9.24 1.30
CA LEU A 75 6.90 8.28 1.95
C LEU A 75 6.87 8.45 3.48
N THR A 76 6.97 9.69 3.97
CA THR A 76 6.91 9.99 5.41
C THR A 76 5.58 9.57 6.02
N THR A 77 4.48 9.83 5.32
CA THR A 77 3.14 9.39 5.75
C THR A 77 3.07 7.87 5.85
N TRP A 78 3.61 7.15 4.86
CA TRP A 78 3.65 5.69 4.87
C TRP A 78 4.52 5.15 6.02
N LEU A 79 5.73 5.67 6.19
CA LEU A 79 6.66 5.23 7.26
C LEU A 79 6.04 5.41 8.66
N THR A 80 5.40 6.56 8.90
CA THR A 80 4.72 6.86 10.16
C THR A 80 3.57 5.89 10.43
N ALA A 81 2.73 5.65 9.42
CA ALA A 81 1.60 4.73 9.55
C ALA A 81 2.09 3.29 9.80
N SER A 82 3.10 2.83 9.06
CA SER A 82 3.68 1.51 9.24
C SER A 82 4.32 1.35 10.62
N ALA A 83 5.09 2.33 11.12
CA ALA A 83 5.67 2.27 12.46
C ALA A 83 4.61 2.00 13.55
N ALA A 84 3.40 2.57 13.39
CA ALA A 84 2.30 2.35 14.32
C ALA A 84 1.69 0.93 14.25
N GLU A 85 1.85 0.20 13.14
CA GLU A 85 1.42 -1.19 12.98
C GLU A 85 2.41 -2.17 13.62
N TRP A 86 3.72 -1.86 13.56
CA TRP A 86 4.80 -2.72 14.05
C TRP A 86 5.12 -2.56 15.55
N ARG A 87 4.17 -2.08 16.37
CA ARG A 87 4.39 -1.86 17.83
C ARG A 87 4.81 -3.10 18.62
N SER A 88 4.53 -4.30 18.10
CA SER A 88 4.95 -5.56 18.72
C SER A 88 6.41 -5.92 18.43
N GLU A 89 7.04 -5.27 17.45
CA GLU A 89 8.40 -5.51 16.97
C GLU A 89 9.21 -4.21 17.10
N PRO A 90 9.80 -3.94 18.29
CA PRO A 90 10.34 -2.63 18.64
C PRO A 90 11.48 -2.19 17.71
N ASP A 91 12.33 -3.12 17.26
CA ASP A 91 13.45 -2.80 16.36
C ASP A 91 12.97 -2.28 14.99
N ILE A 92 11.89 -2.88 14.47
CA ILE A 92 11.27 -2.48 13.20
C ILE A 92 10.54 -1.15 13.38
N GLN A 93 9.78 -1.01 14.47
CA GLN A 93 9.10 0.23 14.80
C GLN A 93 10.08 1.41 14.89
N GLU A 94 11.18 1.24 15.63
CA GLU A 94 12.18 2.29 15.83
C GLU A 94 12.84 2.68 14.51
N LEU A 95 13.22 1.70 13.68
CA LEU A 95 13.79 1.96 12.36
C LEU A 95 12.84 2.76 11.48
N LEU A 96 11.57 2.35 11.39
CA LEU A 96 10.56 3.02 10.56
C LEU A 96 10.29 4.44 11.06
N GLN A 97 10.18 4.63 12.39
CA GLN A 97 10.00 5.95 12.98
C GLN A 97 11.20 6.85 12.71
N ARG A 98 12.42 6.34 12.87
CA ARG A 98 13.66 7.09 12.60
C ARG A 98 13.78 7.51 11.14
N LEU A 99 13.31 6.67 10.21
CA LEU A 99 13.23 7.01 8.80
C LEU A 99 12.15 8.07 8.54
N ALA A 100 10.99 7.98 9.20
CA ALA A 100 9.90 8.95 9.05
C ALA A 100 10.31 10.36 9.52
N ASP A 101 11.07 10.44 10.61
CA ASP A 101 11.53 11.71 11.20
C ASP A 101 12.73 12.33 10.45
N SER A 102 13.30 11.61 9.48
CA SER A 102 14.47 12.06 8.73
C SER A 102 14.09 12.74 7.42
N SER A 103 14.59 13.96 7.21
CA SER A 103 14.54 14.64 5.90
C SER A 103 15.45 14.00 4.84
N GLU A 104 16.25 12.99 5.21
CA GLU A 104 17.13 12.24 4.31
C GLU A 104 16.67 10.77 4.16
N ALA A 105 15.39 10.46 4.43
CA ALA A 105 14.85 9.09 4.39
C ALA A 105 15.24 8.32 3.11
N HIS A 106 15.14 8.98 1.94
CA HIS A 106 15.53 8.40 0.65
C HIS A 106 17.01 8.01 0.57
N ARG A 107 17.89 8.78 1.20
CA ARG A 107 19.33 8.51 1.25
C ARG A 107 19.60 7.30 2.14
N TYR A 108 18.95 7.22 3.31
CA TYR A 108 19.05 6.05 4.18
C TYR A 108 18.55 4.77 3.48
N LEU A 109 17.40 4.81 2.82
CA LEU A 109 16.88 3.67 2.05
C LEU A 109 17.81 3.28 0.90
N SER A 110 18.42 4.25 0.22
CA SER A 110 19.40 3.99 -0.84
C SER A 110 20.67 3.32 -0.31
N LEU A 111 21.14 3.73 0.86
CA LEU A 111 22.28 3.10 1.53
C LEU A 111 21.92 1.70 2.02
N PHE A 112 20.75 1.54 2.65
CA PHE A 112 20.24 0.25 3.09
C PHE A 112 20.15 -0.74 1.93
N ARG A 113 19.68 -0.30 0.76
CA ARG A 113 19.66 -1.13 -0.46
C ARG A 113 21.05 -1.64 -0.82
N LYS A 114 22.07 -0.78 -0.79
CA LYS A 114 23.46 -1.18 -1.08
C LYS A 114 24.02 -2.12 -0.02
N LEU A 115 23.70 -1.87 1.25
CA LEU A 115 24.11 -2.73 2.36
C LEU A 115 23.45 -4.11 2.27
N ALA A 116 22.18 -4.19 1.88
CA ALA A 116 21.46 -5.45 1.70
C ALA A 116 22.01 -6.34 0.57
N GLU A 117 22.90 -5.82 -0.28
CA GLU A 117 23.63 -6.62 -1.28
C GLU A 117 24.86 -7.33 -0.67
N LEU A 118 25.30 -6.92 0.53
CA LEU A 118 26.43 -7.52 1.24
C LEU A 118 25.98 -8.70 2.11
N PRO A 119 26.84 -9.71 2.33
CA PRO A 119 26.60 -10.76 3.32
C PRO A 119 26.40 -10.17 4.73
N VAL A 120 25.50 -10.77 5.52
CA VAL A 120 25.18 -10.30 6.87
C VAL A 120 26.40 -10.26 7.77
N ASP A 121 27.26 -11.30 7.73
CA ASP A 121 28.48 -11.36 8.54
C ASP A 121 29.46 -10.21 8.23
N GLU A 122 29.51 -9.74 6.97
CA GLU A 122 30.33 -8.60 6.58
C GLU A 122 29.72 -7.28 7.09
N LEU A 123 28.39 -7.15 7.09
CA LEU A 123 27.70 -6.01 7.66
C LEU A 123 27.89 -5.92 9.17
N GLU A 124 27.80 -7.05 9.88
CA GLU A 124 28.05 -7.12 11.31
C GLU A 124 29.47 -6.65 11.64
N ALA A 125 30.48 -7.14 10.91
CA ALA A 125 31.86 -6.68 11.07
C ALA A 125 32.05 -5.18 10.79
N ILE A 126 31.36 -4.63 9.79
CA ILE A 126 31.37 -3.18 9.50
C ILE A 126 30.74 -2.40 10.65
N VAL A 127 29.59 -2.84 11.17
CA VAL A 127 28.91 -2.17 12.28
C VAL A 127 29.80 -2.19 13.53
N GLU A 128 30.37 -3.34 13.88
CA GLU A 128 31.29 -3.47 15.01
C GLU A 128 32.53 -2.58 14.87
N ALA A 129 33.13 -2.51 13.67
CA ALA A 129 34.28 -1.65 13.43
C ALA A 129 33.94 -0.15 13.58
N VAL A 130 32.76 0.26 13.10
CA VAL A 130 32.29 1.65 13.18
C VAL A 130 31.92 2.03 14.62
N THR A 131 31.28 1.15 15.38
CA THR A 131 30.93 1.41 16.78
C THR A 131 32.17 1.44 17.68
N ALA A 132 33.13 0.53 17.47
CA ALA A 132 34.39 0.51 18.21
C ALA A 132 35.23 1.78 17.99
N HIS A 133 35.27 2.31 16.78
CA HIS A 133 35.93 3.60 16.50
C HIS A 133 35.17 4.81 17.05
N GLY A 134 33.86 4.70 17.24
CA GLY A 134 33.05 5.73 17.89
C GLY A 134 33.36 5.87 19.39
N GLU A 135 33.59 4.76 20.09
CA GLU A 135 33.94 4.77 21.52
C GLU A 135 35.36 5.30 21.80
N GLU A 136 36.33 5.06 20.91
CA GLU A 136 37.70 5.59 21.05
C GLU A 136 37.79 7.12 20.96
N LEU A 137 36.82 7.76 20.29
CA LEU A 137 36.74 9.22 20.15
C LEU A 137 35.96 9.91 21.28
N ASP A 138 35.30 9.14 22.17
CA ASP A 138 34.55 9.63 23.34
C ASP A 138 35.36 9.54 24.66
N LEU A 139 36.66 9.22 24.59
CA LEU A 139 37.57 9.42 25.71
C LEU A 139 37.85 10.92 25.88
N GLY A 140 36.93 11.59 26.59
CA GLY A 140 37.01 12.99 27.03
C GLY A 140 38.31 13.35 27.77
N PRO A 141 38.55 14.64 28.03
CA PRO A 141 39.88 15.20 28.15
C PRO A 141 40.67 14.60 29.32
N VAL A 142 41.92 14.21 29.02
CA VAL A 142 42.95 13.97 30.04
C VAL A 142 43.10 15.27 30.83
N THR A 143 42.54 15.31 32.04
CA THR A 143 42.83 16.35 33.02
C THR A 143 44.25 16.14 33.52
N ASP A 144 45.14 17.06 33.17
CA ASP A 144 46.45 17.30 33.82
C ASP A 144 46.24 18.00 35.17
#